data_AF-A0A2S8PPU2-F1
#
_entry.id   AF-A0A2S8PPU2-F1
#
_cell.length_a   1.000
_cell.length_b   1.000
_cell.length_c   1.000
_cell.angle_alpha   90.00
_cell.angle_beta   90.00
_cell.angle_gamma   90.00
#
_symmetry.space_group_name_H-M   'P 1'
#
loop_
_entity.id
_entity.type
_entity.pdbx_description
1 polymer ?
#
loop_
_entity_poly.entity_id
_entity_poly.type
_entity_poly.pdbx_seq_one_letter_code
_entity_poly.pdbx_strand_id
1 'polypeptide(L)'
;MASAERAGSKSGEQPADRLGRPGGNPFDVPPHGLAVALAESCISGSLGAQVHVETGLRPDVALFSESQSRILLSASRDKAEQLKAYIEGQGVPVAEIGIVEGDSLVVDINGASAVNESVGGLKQVWEDAIPCLMK
;
A
#
# COMPACT_ATOMS: atom_id res chain seq x y z
N MET A 1 8.14 -5.86 2.91
CA MET A 1 6.76 -5.32 2.90
C MET A 1 5.81 -6.44 2.51
N ALA A 2 4.68 -6.59 3.20
CA ALA A 2 3.73 -7.69 3.00
C ALA A 2 2.39 -7.17 2.47
N SER A 3 1.92 -7.71 1.33
CA SER A 3 0.57 -7.44 0.81
C SER A 3 -0.36 -8.58 1.21
N ALA A 4 -1.48 -8.28 1.87
CA ALA A 4 -2.42 -9.29 2.39
C ALA A 4 -3.84 -9.14 1.82
N GLU A 5 -4.47 -10.24 1.37
CA GLU A 5 -5.83 -10.29 0.80
C GLU A 5 -6.84 -10.97 1.76
N ARG A 6 -8.04 -10.43 1.96
CA ARG A 6 -9.06 -11.07 2.81
C ARG A 6 -10.13 -11.78 1.98
N ALA A 7 -10.36 -13.07 2.24
CA ALA A 7 -11.47 -13.82 1.64
C ALA A 7 -12.82 -13.34 2.21
N GLY A 8 -13.77 -13.04 1.32
CA GLY A 8 -15.09 -12.52 1.67
C GLY A 8 -15.99 -13.53 2.37
N SER A 9 -16.71 -13.08 3.40
CA SER A 9 -17.81 -13.82 4.05
C SER A 9 -19.02 -12.89 4.23
N LYS A 10 -20.21 -13.36 3.83
CA LYS A 10 -21.48 -12.62 3.86
C LYS A 10 -22.17 -12.67 5.24
N SER A 11 -22.74 -11.52 5.59
CA SER A 11 -23.96 -11.24 6.36
C SER A 11 -24.17 -11.84 7.76
N GLY A 12 -24.33 -10.95 8.75
CA GLY A 12 -25.02 -11.18 10.01
C GLY A 12 -25.30 -9.85 10.70
N GLU A 13 -26.56 -9.40 10.66
CA GLU A 13 -27.07 -8.20 11.34
C GLU A 13 -27.30 -8.49 12.83
N GLN A 14 -26.78 -7.66 13.74
CA GLN A 14 -27.24 -7.51 15.13
C GLN A 14 -26.81 -6.14 15.73
N PRO A 15 -27.51 -5.63 16.77
CA PRO A 15 -28.00 -4.25 16.80
C PRO A 15 -27.10 -3.26 17.55
N ALA A 16 -27.36 -1.98 17.25
CA ALA A 16 -26.77 -0.82 17.88
C ALA A 16 -27.05 -0.76 19.39
N ASP A 17 -25.99 -0.65 20.20
CA ASP A 17 -26.06 -0.05 21.53
C ASP A 17 -24.93 0.97 21.72
N ARG A 18 -25.29 2.04 22.39
CA ARG A 18 -24.67 3.36 22.50
C ARG A 18 -23.34 3.31 23.25
N LEU A 19 -22.40 4.15 22.81
CA LEU A 19 -21.68 5.08 23.70
C LEU A 19 -20.99 6.15 22.83
N GLY A 20 -21.28 7.42 23.15
CA GLY A 20 -21.08 8.55 22.27
C GLY A 20 -19.62 8.99 22.08
N ARG A 21 -19.29 9.28 20.82
CA ARG A 21 -18.43 10.39 20.39
C ARG A 21 -18.99 10.95 19.07
N PRO A 22 -19.21 12.27 18.95
CA PRO A 22 -19.68 12.85 17.69
C PRO A 22 -18.50 13.04 16.73
N GLY A 23 -18.61 12.44 15.54
CA GLY A 23 -18.06 13.00 14.29
C GLY A 23 -16.54 13.00 14.13
N GLY A 24 -15.93 11.82 14.08
CA GLY A 24 -14.73 11.64 13.24
C GLY A 24 -15.12 10.67 12.15
N ASN A 25 -15.39 11.15 10.94
CA ASN A 25 -15.57 10.26 9.79
C ASN A 25 -14.36 9.31 9.76
N PRO A 26 -14.52 7.98 9.78
CA PRO A 26 -13.46 7.13 9.27
C PRO A 26 -13.31 7.56 7.81
N PHE A 27 -12.25 8.31 7.51
CA PHE A 27 -11.89 8.53 6.12
C PHE A 27 -11.54 7.14 5.60
N ASP A 28 -12.45 6.55 4.83
CA ASP A 28 -12.09 5.50 3.89
C ASP A 28 -10.99 6.11 3.03
N VAL A 29 -9.76 5.67 3.26
CA VAL A 29 -8.64 6.03 2.39
C VAL A 29 -9.05 5.51 1.02
N PRO A 30 -9.16 6.37 -0.02
CA PRO A 30 -9.55 5.90 -1.34
C PRO A 30 -8.61 4.76 -1.74
N PRO A 31 -9.11 3.69 -2.39
CA PRO A 31 -8.30 2.54 -2.75
C PRO A 31 -7.31 2.92 -3.85
N HIS A 32 -6.29 3.67 -3.50
CA HIS A 32 -5.26 4.09 -4.43
C HIS A 32 -4.38 2.87 -4.74
N GLY A 33 -4.16 2.59 -6.03
CA GLY A 33 -3.42 1.40 -6.48
C GLY A 33 -2.05 1.26 -5.82
N LEU A 34 -1.43 0.08 -5.98
CA LEU A 34 -0.16 -0.29 -5.33
C LEU A 34 0.93 0.79 -5.47
N ALA A 35 1.08 1.38 -6.66
CA ALA A 35 2.09 2.42 -6.90
C ALA A 35 1.89 3.66 -6.02
N VAL A 36 0.64 4.10 -5.85
CA VAL A 36 0.31 5.27 -5.03
C VAL A 36 0.50 4.95 -3.55
N ALA A 37 0.05 3.77 -3.10
CA ALA A 37 0.25 3.34 -1.72
C ALA A 37 1.75 3.28 -1.34
N LEU A 38 2.60 2.81 -2.26
CA LEU A 38 4.05 2.81 -2.09
C LEU A 38 4.61 4.24 -2.05
N ALA A 39 4.22 5.09 -2.99
CA ALA A 39 4.68 6.47 -3.06
C ALA A 39 4.31 7.25 -1.78
N GLU A 40 3.06 7.17 -1.32
CA GLU A 40 2.61 7.83 -0.10
C GLU A 40 3.32 7.31 1.15
N SER A 41 3.58 6.00 1.21
CA SER A 41 4.36 5.38 2.30
C SER A 41 5.79 5.91 2.31
N CYS A 42 6.43 6.02 1.15
CA CYS A 42 7.77 6.57 1.00
C CYS A 42 7.84 8.06 1.37
N ILE A 43 6.88 8.87 0.91
CA ILE A 43 6.79 10.30 1.22
C ILE A 43 6.59 10.49 2.73
N SER A 44 5.62 9.79 3.32
CA SER A 44 5.29 9.89 4.75
C SER A 44 6.43 9.41 5.64
N GLY A 45 7.13 8.34 5.23
CA GLY A 45 8.27 7.78 5.95
C GLY A 45 9.60 8.48 5.68
N SER A 46 9.69 9.32 4.64
CA SER A 46 10.96 9.87 4.13
C SER A 46 12.02 8.79 3.87
N LEU A 47 11.59 7.63 3.37
CA LEU A 47 12.42 6.46 3.08
C LEU A 47 12.04 5.87 1.73
N GLY A 48 13.04 5.44 0.96
CA GLY A 48 12.86 4.73 -0.30
C GLY A 48 12.37 3.30 -0.11
N ALA A 49 12.14 2.62 -1.22
CA ALA A 49 11.80 1.21 -1.26
C ALA A 49 12.23 0.57 -2.58
N GLN A 50 12.69 -0.68 -2.52
CA GLN A 50 12.88 -1.53 -3.67
C GLN A 50 11.80 -2.62 -3.68
N VAL A 51 10.97 -2.62 -4.72
CA VAL A 51 9.80 -3.48 -4.86
C VAL A 51 9.86 -4.26 -6.17
N HIS A 52 9.60 -5.56 -6.07
CA HIS A 52 9.53 -6.47 -7.21
C HIS A 52 8.20 -7.21 -7.21
N VAL A 53 7.47 -7.13 -8.32
CA VAL A 53 6.15 -7.77 -8.47
C VAL A 53 6.15 -8.67 -9.70
N GLU A 54 5.88 -9.95 -9.46
CA GLU A 54 5.64 -10.94 -10.50
C GLU A 54 4.12 -11.09 -10.71
N THR A 55 3.65 -10.85 -11.94
CA THR A 55 2.22 -10.87 -12.25
C THR A 55 1.94 -11.15 -13.73
N GLY A 56 0.84 -11.86 -14.01
CA GLY A 56 0.31 -12.02 -15.37
C GLY A 56 -0.52 -10.83 -15.86
N LEU A 57 -0.73 -9.82 -15.01
CA LEU A 57 -1.45 -8.60 -15.37
C LEU A 57 -0.56 -7.68 -16.21
N ARG A 58 -1.19 -6.79 -16.98
CA ARG A 58 -0.47 -5.66 -17.57
C ARG A 58 0.09 -4.76 -16.46
N PRO A 59 1.29 -4.15 -16.63
CA PRO A 59 1.93 -3.36 -15.58
C PRO A 59 1.08 -2.21 -15.03
N ASP A 60 0.37 -1.49 -15.89
CA ASP A 60 -0.54 -0.40 -15.50
C ASP A 60 -1.68 -0.89 -14.61
N VAL A 61 -2.26 -2.06 -14.93
CA VAL A 61 -3.29 -2.68 -14.10
C VAL A 61 -2.71 -3.15 -12.77
N ALA A 62 -1.52 -3.75 -12.75
CA ALA A 62 -0.88 -4.19 -11.52
C ALA A 62 -0.60 -3.02 -10.55
N LEU A 63 -0.20 -1.87 -11.09
CA LEU A 63 0.22 -0.70 -10.33
C LEU A 63 -0.94 0.20 -9.89
N PHE A 64 -1.95 0.38 -10.75
CA PHE A 64 -2.99 1.39 -10.55
C PHE A 64 -4.40 0.83 -10.35
N SER A 65 -4.60 -0.50 -10.43
CA SER A 65 -5.91 -1.09 -10.12
C SER A 65 -6.31 -0.87 -8.67
N GLU A 66 -7.53 -0.39 -8.46
CA GLU A 66 -8.16 -0.14 -7.15
C GLU A 66 -8.88 -1.39 -6.60
N SER A 67 -8.35 -2.59 -6.85
CA SER A 67 -8.98 -3.80 -6.35
C SER A 67 -9.07 -3.78 -4.82
N GLN A 68 -10.27 -4.02 -4.29
CA GLN A 68 -10.58 -3.95 -2.87
C GLN A 68 -9.82 -4.99 -2.04
N SER A 69 -9.81 -4.77 -0.72
CA SER A 69 -9.37 -5.76 0.28
C SER A 69 -7.87 -6.12 0.26
N ARG A 70 -7.02 -5.19 -0.18
CA ARG A 70 -5.55 -5.31 -0.07
C ARG A 70 -5.01 -4.31 0.94
N ILE A 71 -4.00 -4.73 1.70
CA ILE A 71 -3.28 -3.88 2.66
C ILE A 71 -1.78 -4.00 2.36
N LEU A 72 -1.05 -2.88 2.43
CA LEU A 72 0.40 -2.83 2.38
C LEU A 72 0.97 -2.68 3.80
N LEU A 73 1.87 -3.56 4.20
CA LEU A 73 2.52 -3.53 5.52
C LEU A 73 4.04 -3.45 5.40
N SER A 74 4.67 -2.68 6.28
CA SER A 74 6.12 -2.68 6.50
C SER A 74 6.43 -3.19 7.92
N ALA A 75 7.55 -3.91 8.06
CA ALA A 75 8.02 -4.44 9.33
C ALA A 75 9.55 -4.46 9.34
N SER A 76 10.14 -4.38 10.53
CA SER A 76 11.58 -4.58 10.69
C SER A 76 11.97 -6.03 10.36
N ARG A 77 13.21 -6.24 9.93
CA ARG A 77 13.68 -7.56 9.45
C ARG A 77 13.54 -8.67 10.49
N ASP A 78 13.70 -8.35 11.77
CA ASP A 78 13.52 -9.27 12.90
C ASP A 78 12.05 -9.68 13.14
N LYS A 79 11.08 -8.89 12.66
CA LYS A 79 9.64 -9.14 12.83
C LYS A 79 8.92 -9.59 11.56
N ALA A 80 9.55 -9.44 10.39
CA ALA A 80 8.93 -9.72 9.11
C ALA A 80 8.45 -11.17 8.98
N GLU A 81 9.32 -12.13 9.31
CA GLU A 81 9.01 -13.56 9.32
C GLU A 81 7.84 -13.89 10.27
N GLN A 82 7.88 -13.37 11.50
CA GLN A 82 6.83 -13.60 12.50
C GLN A 82 5.49 -13.02 12.05
N LEU A 83 5.49 -11.81 11.47
CA LEU A 83 4.28 -11.17 10.94
C LEU A 83 3.69 -11.99 9.78
N LYS A 84 4.54 -12.43 8.84
CA LYS A 84 4.11 -13.27 7.71
C LYS A 84 3.47 -14.56 8.20
N ALA A 85 4.13 -15.30 9.07
CA ALA A 85 3.62 -16.54 9.63
C ALA A 85 2.29 -16.34 10.40
N TYR A 86 2.15 -15.22 11.12
CA TYR A 86 0.91 -14.87 11.79
C TYR A 86 -0.24 -14.67 10.79
N ILE A 87 -0.02 -13.90 9.71
CA ILE A 87 -1.03 -13.61 8.68
C ILE A 87 -1.42 -14.89 7.94
N GLU A 88 -0.45 -15.71 7.54
CA GLU A 88 -0.69 -17.01 6.90
C GLU A 88 -1.49 -17.94 7.81
N GLY A 89 -1.18 -17.96 9.11
CA GLY A 89 -1.93 -18.71 10.11
C GLY A 89 -3.39 -18.28 10.28
N GLN A 90 -3.76 -17.07 9.85
CA GLN A 90 -5.14 -16.60 9.79
C GLN A 90 -5.84 -16.94 8.46
N GLY A 91 -5.16 -17.64 7.53
CA GLY A 91 -5.71 -18.00 6.22
C GLY A 91 -5.82 -16.83 5.25
N VAL A 92 -5.04 -15.77 5.47
CA VAL A 92 -5.00 -14.56 4.64
C VAL A 92 -3.79 -14.68 3.69
N PRO A 93 -3.99 -14.75 2.35
CA PRO A 93 -2.88 -14.70 1.40
C PRO A 93 -1.96 -13.53 1.68
N VAL A 94 -0.64 -13.78 1.68
CA VAL A 94 0.36 -12.76 1.89
C VAL A 94 1.54 -12.92 0.95
N ALA A 95 2.02 -11.81 0.39
CA ALA A 95 3.19 -11.77 -0.47
C ALA A 95 4.21 -10.77 0.05
N GLU A 96 5.46 -11.18 0.17
CA GLU A 96 6.58 -10.25 0.35
C GLU A 96 6.96 -9.70 -1.03
N ILE A 97 6.88 -8.37 -1.17
CA ILE A 97 7.09 -7.71 -2.46
C ILE A 97 8.35 -6.84 -2.51
N GLY A 98 9.11 -6.74 -1.42
CA GLY A 98 10.30 -5.87 -1.39
C GLY A 98 10.72 -5.38 -0.02
N ILE A 99 11.69 -4.46 -0.04
CA ILE A 99 12.43 -3.94 1.12
C ILE A 99 12.32 -2.41 1.16
N VAL A 100 12.22 -1.84 2.37
CA VAL A 100 12.31 -0.39 2.59
C VAL A 100 13.77 -0.03 2.77
N GLU A 101 14.33 0.76 1.86
CA GLU A 101 15.73 1.18 1.88
C GLU A 101 15.98 2.36 0.95
N GLY A 102 17.10 3.07 1.17
CA GLY A 102 17.53 4.18 0.31
C GLY A 102 16.60 5.40 0.38
N ASP A 103 16.65 6.20 -0.68
CA ASP A 103 15.97 7.49 -0.82
C ASP A 103 15.13 7.58 -2.11
N SER A 104 14.93 6.45 -2.78
CA SER A 104 14.23 6.33 -4.05
C SER A 104 13.21 5.20 -4.00
N LEU A 105 12.08 5.38 -4.67
CA LEU A 105 11.11 4.32 -4.93
C LEU A 105 11.44 3.65 -6.26
N VAL A 106 11.84 2.39 -6.19
CA VAL A 106 12.12 1.53 -7.33
C VAL A 106 11.08 0.41 -7.36
N VAL A 107 10.32 0.32 -8.45
CA VAL A 107 9.32 -0.71 -8.67
C VAL A 107 9.59 -1.41 -10.00
N ASP A 108 9.87 -2.71 -9.92
CA ASP A 108 10.06 -3.58 -11.07
C ASP A 108 8.84 -4.52 -11.22
N ILE A 109 8.35 -4.65 -12.44
CA ILE A 109 7.25 -5.56 -12.81
C ILE A 109 7.81 -6.58 -13.79
N ASN A 110 7.78 -7.86 -13.40
CA ASN A 110 8.34 -8.97 -14.20
C ASN A 110 9.78 -8.69 -14.68
N GLY A 111 10.59 -8.06 -13.83
CA GLY A 111 12.00 -7.70 -14.12
C GLY A 111 12.21 -6.45 -14.98
N ALA A 112 11.14 -5.75 -15.37
CA ALA A 112 11.23 -4.47 -16.09
C ALA A 112 10.93 -3.31 -15.15
N SER A 113 11.77 -2.27 -15.20
CA SER A 113 11.59 -1.07 -14.39
C SER A 113 10.33 -0.31 -14.79
N ALA A 114 9.43 -0.11 -13.83
CA ALA A 114 8.17 0.59 -14.01
C ALA A 114 8.13 1.94 -13.28
N VAL A 115 8.77 2.04 -12.11
CA VAL A 115 8.97 3.30 -11.38
C VAL A 115 10.41 3.34 -10.89
N ASN A 116 11.07 4.47 -11.07
CA ASN A 116 12.39 4.75 -10.49
C ASN A 116 12.50 6.25 -10.25
N GLU A 117 12.07 6.70 -9.08
CA GLU A 117 12.01 8.11 -8.74
C GLU A 117 12.50 8.36 -7.32
N SER A 118 13.17 9.48 -7.11
CA SER A 118 13.58 9.89 -5.77
C SER A 118 12.36 10.23 -4.91
N VAL A 119 12.42 9.91 -3.60
CA VAL A 119 11.36 10.28 -2.66
C VAL A 119 11.18 11.81 -2.60
N GLY A 120 12.27 12.55 -2.76
CA GLY A 120 12.22 14.02 -2.89
C GLY A 120 11.42 14.49 -4.10
N GLY A 121 11.65 13.88 -5.27
CA GLY A 121 10.89 14.17 -6.49
C GLY A 121 9.41 13.80 -6.37
N LEU A 122 9.10 12.63 -5.81
CA LEU A 122 7.73 12.20 -5.54
C LEU A 122 7.01 13.19 -4.62
N LYS A 123 7.67 13.58 -3.53
CA LYS A 123 7.13 14.54 -2.56
C LYS A 123 6.85 15.89 -3.22
N GLN A 124 7.79 16.40 -4.01
CA GLN A 124 7.63 17.67 -4.71
C GLN A 124 6.40 17.65 -5.62
N VAL A 125 6.27 16.64 -6.49
CA VAL A 125 5.14 16.52 -7.41
C VAL A 125 3.82 16.41 -6.64
N TRP A 126 3.80 15.67 -5.53
CA TRP A 126 2.60 15.50 -4.70
C TRP A 126 2.17 16.80 -4.00
N GLU A 127 3.12 17.56 -3.43
CA GLU A 127 2.83 18.85 -2.76
C GLU A 127 2.46 19.95 -3.76
N ASP A 128 3.11 19.98 -4.93
CA ASP A 128 2.93 21.02 -5.96
C ASP A 128 1.68 20.82 -6.82
N ALA A 129 1.01 19.65 -6.76
CA ALA A 129 -0.13 19.32 -7.61
C ALA A 129 -1.29 20.33 -7.51
N ILE A 130 -1.66 20.74 -6.29
CA ILE A 130 -2.74 21.71 -6.06
C ILE A 130 -2.26 23.14 -6.39
N PRO A 131 -1.12 23.64 -5.89
CA PRO A 131 -0.60 24.96 -6.25
C PRO A 131 -0.42 25.18 -7.76
N CYS A 132 -0.01 24.16 -8.51
CA CYS A 132 0.15 24.25 -9.97
C CYS A 132 -1.19 24.32 -10.72
N LEU A 133 -2.25 23.68 -10.20
CA LEU A 133 -3.58 23.69 -10.81
C LEU A 133 -4.33 25.02 -10.59
N MET A 134 -3.93 25.79 -9.58
CA MET A 134 -4.59 27.04 -9.17
C MET A 134 -3.99 28.32 -9.78
N LYS A 135 -3.04 28.21 -10.73
CA LYS A 135 -2.45 29.34 -11.48
C LYS A 135 -3.04 29.43 -12.88
#